data_AF-T0QC68-F1
#
_entry.id   AF-T0QC68-F1
#
_cell.length_a   1.000
_cell.length_b   1.000
_cell.length_c   1.000
_cell.angle_alpha   90.00
_cell.angle_beta   90.00
_cell.angle_gamma   90.00
#
_symmetry.space_group_name_H-M   'P 1'
#
loop_
_entity.id
_entity.type
_entity.pdbx_description
1 polymer ?
#
loop_
_entity_poly.entity_id
_entity_poly.type
_entity_poly.pdbx_seq_one_letter_code
_entity_poly.pdbx_strand_id
1 'polypeptide(L)'
;MRPGKFSDGREQPMVFEAGTENAGQAKGIKQVLLERGIDVAAHGLRMKCPNENVDVSATDEVLMCCARHCVASQPDFRSQVSLLEETISGAGHHCLFLPKFHCELNPIEAYWGAAKRYARANCDYSFEGLKTCVPKSLESVPLASIRKYFRRCQHFVEAYHLGCDYELTKYAHKKYRSHRRIPGSILQEKDAIIAEMKQK
;
A
#
# COMPACT_ATOMS: atom_id res chain seq x y z
N MET A 1 -6.09 -12.58 18.81
CA MET A 1 -5.67 -12.86 17.42
C MET A 1 -6.80 -13.68 16.77
N ARG A 2 -7.22 -13.37 15.55
CA ARG A 2 -8.27 -14.15 14.86
C ARG A 2 -7.81 -15.60 14.70
N PRO A 3 -8.65 -16.62 14.92
CA PRO A 3 -8.30 -18.00 14.64
C PRO A 3 -8.08 -18.20 13.13
N GLY A 4 -7.16 -19.10 12.77
CA GLY A 4 -7.08 -19.58 11.39
C GLY A 4 -8.15 -20.63 11.12
N LYS A 5 -8.14 -21.19 9.92
CA LYS A 5 -9.03 -22.29 9.54
C LYS A 5 -8.24 -23.44 8.91
N PHE A 6 -8.53 -24.65 9.34
CA PHE A 6 -8.09 -25.87 8.69
C PHE A 6 -8.84 -26.10 7.38
N SER A 7 -8.35 -27.03 6.55
CA SER A 7 -8.98 -27.41 5.28
C SER A 7 -10.37 -28.02 5.45
N ASP A 8 -10.65 -28.61 6.62
CA ASP A 8 -11.96 -29.15 6.99
C ASP A 8 -12.92 -28.09 7.60
N GLY A 9 -12.49 -26.82 7.65
CA GLY A 9 -13.27 -25.70 8.16
C GLY A 9 -13.23 -25.51 9.68
N ARG A 10 -12.57 -26.40 10.43
CA ARG A 10 -12.37 -26.21 11.88
C ARG A 10 -11.49 -25.00 12.15
N GLU A 11 -11.75 -24.31 13.25
CA GLU A 11 -10.91 -23.20 13.69
C GLU A 11 -9.57 -23.70 14.22
N GLN A 12 -8.49 -23.02 13.84
CA GLN A 12 -7.16 -23.21 14.39
C GLN A 12 -6.86 -22.09 15.38
N PRO A 13 -6.78 -22.37 16.69
CA PRO A 13 -6.33 -21.38 17.67
C PRO A 13 -4.90 -20.94 17.36
N MET A 14 -4.68 -19.63 17.28
CA MET A 14 -3.34 -19.03 17.05
C MET A 14 -2.57 -18.75 18.34
N VAL A 15 -3.17 -19.09 19.48
CA VAL A 15 -2.60 -18.96 20.83
C VAL A 15 -2.73 -20.33 21.50
N PHE A 16 -1.74 -20.71 22.29
CA PHE A 16 -1.80 -21.97 23.04
C PHE A 16 -2.90 -21.92 24.10
N GLU A 17 -3.66 -23.02 24.19
CA GLU A 17 -4.79 -23.16 25.12
C GLU A 17 -4.34 -23.22 26.58
N ALA A 18 -5.27 -22.87 27.48
CA ALA A 18 -5.05 -22.98 28.91
C ALA A 18 -4.73 -24.43 29.32
N GLY A 19 -3.77 -24.62 30.21
CA GLY A 19 -3.32 -25.93 30.66
C GLY A 19 -2.20 -26.56 29.82
N THR A 20 -1.69 -25.87 28.79
CA THR A 20 -0.46 -26.25 28.08
C THR A 20 0.75 -25.50 28.64
N GLU A 21 1.97 -26.02 28.43
CA GLU A 21 3.22 -25.40 28.91
C GLU A 21 3.36 -23.94 28.47
N ASN A 22 2.90 -23.62 27.26
CA ASN A 22 2.99 -22.29 26.66
C ASN A 22 1.65 -21.53 26.68
N ALA A 23 0.73 -21.88 27.59
CA ALA A 23 -0.61 -21.30 27.65
C ALA A 23 -0.61 -19.76 27.55
N GLY A 24 -1.46 -19.23 26.68
CA GLY A 24 -1.59 -17.78 26.46
C GLY A 24 -0.52 -17.17 25.53
N GLN A 25 0.51 -17.92 25.14
CA GLN A 25 1.51 -17.45 24.17
C GLN A 25 1.02 -17.66 22.72
N ALA A 26 1.43 -16.76 21.82
CA ALA A 26 1.14 -16.90 20.39
C ALA A 26 1.92 -18.08 19.79
N LYS A 27 1.24 -18.87 18.97
CA LYS A 27 1.86 -19.97 18.22
C LYS A 27 2.77 -19.40 17.13
N GLY A 28 4.00 -19.89 17.08
CA GLY A 28 4.92 -19.56 15.99
C GLY A 28 4.55 -20.29 14.69
N ILE A 29 5.08 -19.82 13.56
CA ILE A 29 4.90 -20.41 12.23
C ILE A 29 5.15 -21.93 12.22
N LYS A 30 6.17 -22.41 12.94
CA LYS A 30 6.48 -23.85 13.02
C LYS A 30 5.32 -24.65 13.62
N GLN A 31 4.76 -24.18 14.73
CA GLN A 31 3.64 -24.84 15.40
C GLN A 31 2.38 -24.79 14.54
N VAL A 32 2.08 -23.63 13.93
CA VAL A 32 0.92 -23.45 13.06
C VAL A 32 0.97 -24.41 11.87
N LEU A 33 2.14 -24.58 11.24
CA LEU A 33 2.34 -25.52 10.14
C LEU A 33 2.31 -26.98 10.59
N LEU A 34 2.90 -27.31 11.74
CA LEU A 34 2.90 -28.66 12.29
C LEU A 34 1.47 -29.16 12.54
N GLU A 35 0.62 -28.32 13.12
CA GLU A 35 -0.81 -28.61 13.33
C GLU A 35 -1.58 -28.81 12.01
N ARG A 36 -1.06 -28.29 10.90
CA ARG A 36 -1.60 -28.49 9.54
C ARG A 36 -0.98 -29.68 8.81
N GLY A 37 -0.20 -30.50 9.50
CA GLY A 37 0.47 -31.67 8.93
C GLY A 37 1.76 -31.35 8.16
N ILE A 38 2.27 -30.12 8.28
CA ILE A 38 3.49 -29.68 7.60
C ILE A 38 4.61 -29.52 8.63
N ASP A 39 5.42 -30.57 8.78
CA ASP A 39 6.63 -30.50 9.59
C ASP A 39 7.75 -29.76 8.84
N VAL A 40 8.06 -28.56 9.32
CA VAL A 40 9.10 -27.68 8.79
C VAL A 40 10.48 -28.36 8.76
N ALA A 41 10.83 -29.15 9.78
CA ALA A 41 12.12 -29.82 9.86
C ALA A 41 12.18 -31.02 8.92
N ALA A 42 11.13 -31.84 8.87
CA ALA A 42 11.06 -33.00 7.98
C ALA A 42 11.15 -32.61 6.50
N HIS A 43 10.58 -31.45 6.14
CA HIS A 43 10.66 -30.90 4.78
C HIS A 43 11.93 -30.08 4.51
N GLY A 44 12.84 -29.93 5.48
CA GLY A 44 14.05 -29.12 5.32
C GLY A 44 13.78 -27.63 5.08
N LEU A 45 12.63 -27.12 5.52
CA LEU A 45 12.23 -25.74 5.28
C LEU A 45 12.99 -24.78 6.19
N ARG A 46 13.58 -23.75 5.59
CA ARG A 46 14.09 -22.59 6.33
C ARG A 46 12.92 -21.68 6.74
N MET A 47 13.10 -20.87 7.78
CA MET A 47 12.07 -19.91 8.21
C MET A 47 11.78 -18.85 7.13
N LYS A 48 12.82 -18.34 6.49
CA LYS A 48 12.76 -17.32 5.43
C LYS A 48 13.77 -17.68 4.35
N CYS A 49 13.34 -17.66 3.09
CA CYS A 49 14.24 -17.75 1.93
C CYS A 49 14.74 -16.35 1.50
N PRO A 50 15.78 -16.26 0.66
CA PRO A 50 16.28 -14.97 0.15
C PRO A 50 15.25 -14.18 -0.69
N ASN A 51 14.28 -14.87 -1.29
CA ASN A 51 13.19 -14.19 -2.01
C ASN A 51 12.19 -13.62 -0.99
N GLU A 52 12.12 -12.29 -0.87
CA GLU A 52 11.30 -11.63 0.15
C GLU A 52 9.88 -11.27 -0.31
N ASN A 53 9.71 -11.08 -1.62
CA ASN A 53 8.50 -10.52 -2.23
C ASN A 53 7.87 -11.54 -3.18
N VAL A 54 7.40 -12.65 -2.62
CA VAL A 54 6.63 -13.61 -3.40
C VAL A 54 5.16 -13.23 -3.34
N ASP A 55 4.57 -13.06 -4.53
CA ASP A 55 3.14 -12.92 -4.67
C ASP A 55 2.47 -14.29 -4.49
N VAL A 56 2.01 -14.56 -3.27
CA VAL A 56 1.29 -15.79 -2.94
C VAL A 56 -0.12 -15.84 -3.56
N SER A 57 -0.61 -14.73 -4.12
CA SER A 57 -1.93 -14.68 -4.78
C SER A 57 -1.88 -15.13 -6.24
N ALA A 58 -0.69 -15.26 -6.83
CA ALA A 58 -0.51 -15.64 -8.23
C ALA A 58 -0.73 -17.13 -8.52
N THR A 59 -0.79 -17.99 -7.49
CA THR A 59 -0.96 -19.43 -7.62
C THR A 59 -1.78 -19.96 -6.44
N ASP A 60 -2.58 -21.00 -6.68
CA ASP A 60 -3.33 -21.69 -5.61
C ASP A 60 -2.48 -22.74 -4.88
N GLU A 61 -1.28 -23.04 -5.36
CA GLU A 61 -0.40 -24.04 -4.76
C GLU A 61 0.26 -23.52 -3.47
N VAL A 62 0.44 -24.41 -2.50
CA VAL A 62 1.18 -24.08 -1.27
C VAL A 62 2.67 -24.03 -1.58
N LEU A 63 3.29 -22.90 -1.29
CA LEU A 63 4.71 -22.68 -1.59
C LEU A 63 5.61 -23.29 -0.52
N MET A 64 6.35 -24.33 -0.90
CA MET A 64 7.24 -25.09 -0.01
C MET A 64 8.71 -24.61 -0.07
N CYS A 65 8.99 -23.35 -0.42
CA CYS A 65 10.36 -22.84 -0.45
C CYS A 65 10.88 -22.39 0.94
N CYS A 66 9.99 -21.93 1.82
CA CYS A 66 10.28 -21.59 3.21
C CYS A 66 9.00 -21.61 4.05
N ALA A 67 9.12 -21.72 5.37
CA ALA A 67 7.98 -21.79 6.29
C ALA A 67 7.09 -20.54 6.21
N ARG A 68 7.67 -19.35 6.02
CA ARG A 68 6.90 -18.10 5.85
C ARG A 68 6.01 -18.13 4.61
N HIS A 69 6.53 -18.53 3.45
CA HIS A 69 5.73 -18.61 2.23
C HIS A 69 4.72 -19.76 2.30
N CYS A 70 5.07 -20.87 2.96
CA CYS A 70 4.16 -21.97 3.18
C CYS A 70 2.92 -21.56 3.99
N VAL A 71 3.10 -20.78 5.07
CA VAL A 71 1.96 -20.21 5.83
C VAL A 71 1.20 -19.17 5.00
N ALA A 72 1.91 -18.24 4.35
CA ALA A 72 1.26 -17.17 3.59
C ALA A 72 0.46 -17.69 2.38
N SER A 73 0.83 -18.86 1.85
CA SER A 73 0.12 -19.54 0.76
C SER A 73 -1.02 -20.46 1.23
N GLN A 74 -1.25 -20.59 2.54
CA GLN A 74 -2.42 -21.33 3.02
C GLN A 74 -3.71 -20.60 2.63
N PRO A 75 -4.79 -21.33 2.27
CA PRO A 75 -6.03 -20.71 1.77
C PRO A 75 -6.66 -19.67 2.69
N ASP A 76 -6.72 -19.94 3.99
CA ASP A 76 -7.29 -19.03 4.98
C ASP A 76 -6.45 -17.76 5.14
N PHE A 77 -5.12 -17.89 5.18
CA PHE A 77 -4.20 -16.76 5.23
C PHE A 77 -4.25 -15.90 3.95
N ARG A 78 -4.37 -16.51 2.77
CA ARG A 78 -4.56 -15.78 1.50
C ARG A 78 -5.87 -15.01 1.47
N SER A 79 -6.95 -15.63 1.94
CA SER A 79 -8.28 -15.03 1.96
C SER A 79 -8.48 -14.00 3.06
N GLN A 80 -7.52 -13.86 3.99
CA GLN A 80 -7.68 -13.02 5.14
C GLN A 80 -7.58 -11.55 4.76
N VAL A 81 -8.70 -10.84 4.93
CA VAL A 81 -8.78 -9.40 4.80
C VAL A 81 -8.25 -8.74 6.08
N SER A 82 -7.57 -7.61 5.94
CA SER A 82 -7.05 -6.88 7.11
C SER A 82 -8.19 -6.31 7.96
N LEU A 83 -8.00 -6.19 9.28
CA LEU A 83 -8.99 -5.58 10.16
C LEU A 83 -9.35 -4.15 9.71
N LEU A 84 -8.36 -3.41 9.21
CA LEU A 84 -8.57 -2.05 8.69
C LEU A 84 -9.53 -2.07 7.50
N GLU A 85 -9.29 -2.96 6.54
CA GLU A 85 -10.10 -3.08 5.33
C GLU A 85 -11.52 -3.57 5.63
N GLU A 86 -11.68 -4.53 6.54
CA GLU A 86 -13.00 -4.96 7.00
C GLU A 86 -13.76 -3.82 7.69
N THR A 87 -13.08 -3.06 8.56
CA THR A 87 -13.70 -1.93 9.28
C THR A 87 -14.17 -0.86 8.30
N ILE A 88 -13.33 -0.49 7.33
CA ILE A 88 -13.65 0.53 6.32
C ILE A 88 -14.79 0.04 5.40
N SER A 89 -14.71 -1.21 4.94
CA SER A 89 -15.72 -1.80 4.06
C SER A 89 -17.06 -2.00 4.77
N GLY A 90 -17.05 -2.39 6.05
CA GLY A 90 -18.23 -2.50 6.89
C GLY A 90 -18.93 -1.16 7.13
N ALA A 91 -18.20 -0.03 7.04
CA ALA A 91 -18.76 1.31 7.07
C ALA A 91 -19.29 1.78 5.68
N GLY A 92 -19.23 0.94 4.64
CA GLY A 92 -19.67 1.28 3.28
C GLY A 92 -18.65 2.09 2.48
N HIS A 93 -17.38 2.08 2.88
CA HIS A 93 -16.29 2.80 2.20
C HIS A 93 -15.34 1.84 1.47
N HIS A 94 -14.61 2.34 0.48
CA HIS A 94 -13.56 1.58 -0.18
C HIS A 94 -12.20 1.81 0.51
N CYS A 95 -11.54 0.73 0.93
CA CYS A 95 -10.18 0.77 1.47
C CYS A 95 -9.15 0.70 0.33
N LEU A 96 -8.55 1.85 -0.01
CA LEU A 96 -7.52 1.92 -1.06
C LEU A 96 -6.12 1.93 -0.44
N PHE A 97 -5.33 0.90 -0.73
CA PHE A 97 -3.92 0.86 -0.36
C PHE A 97 -3.05 1.53 -1.44
N LEU A 98 -2.35 2.59 -1.06
CA LEU A 98 -1.46 3.31 -1.95
C LEU A 98 -0.06 2.68 -1.95
N PRO A 99 0.65 2.67 -3.10
CA PRO A 99 2.03 2.19 -3.16
C PRO A 99 2.94 2.92 -2.17
N LYS A 100 3.83 2.17 -1.50
CA LYS A 100 4.81 2.75 -0.58
C LYS A 100 5.80 3.62 -1.34
N PHE A 101 6.20 4.74 -0.72
CA PHE A 101 7.19 5.70 -1.27
C PHE A 101 6.77 6.42 -2.57
N HIS A 102 5.47 6.42 -2.90
CA HIS A 102 4.91 7.14 -4.04
C HIS A 102 3.95 8.26 -3.59
N CYS A 103 4.49 9.28 -2.93
CA CYS A 103 3.70 10.38 -2.37
C CYS A 103 2.95 11.19 -3.44
N GLU A 104 3.43 11.18 -4.68
CA GLU A 104 2.77 11.77 -5.84
C GLU A 104 1.46 11.09 -6.25
N LEU A 105 1.24 9.85 -5.79
CA LEU A 105 -0.01 9.12 -5.97
C LEU A 105 -1.01 9.35 -4.84
N ASN A 106 -0.64 10.10 -3.79
CA ASN A 106 -1.50 10.42 -2.66
C ASN A 106 -2.01 11.87 -2.74
N PRO A 107 -3.28 12.11 -3.08
CA PRO A 107 -3.80 13.47 -3.26
C PRO A 107 -3.80 14.31 -1.97
N ILE A 108 -3.77 13.68 -0.79
CA ILE A 108 -3.73 14.39 0.49
C ILE A 108 -2.42 15.18 0.68
N GLU A 109 -1.33 14.75 0.05
CA GLU A 109 -0.03 15.43 0.13
C GLU A 109 -0.10 16.83 -0.49
N ALA A 110 -0.79 16.95 -1.64
CA ALA A 110 -1.01 18.23 -2.30
C ALA A 110 -1.96 19.12 -1.50
N TYR A 111 -2.99 18.55 -0.88
CA TYR A 111 -3.91 19.25 0.02
C TYR A 111 -3.17 19.83 1.23
N TRP A 112 -2.38 19.01 1.93
CA TRP A 112 -1.54 19.47 3.04
C TRP A 112 -0.50 20.49 2.60
N GLY A 113 0.07 20.36 1.40
CA GLY A 113 0.98 21.35 0.83
C GLY A 113 0.32 22.73 0.67
N ALA A 114 -0.93 22.78 0.23
CA ALA A 114 -1.70 24.02 0.10
C ALA A 114 -2.08 24.60 1.47
N ALA A 115 -2.62 23.78 2.37
CA ALA A 115 -2.99 24.20 3.72
C ALA A 115 -1.78 24.73 4.50
N LYS A 116 -0.62 24.05 4.45
CA LYS A 116 0.62 24.52 5.08
C LYS A 116 1.10 25.85 4.52
N ARG A 117 0.92 26.10 3.22
CA ARG A 117 1.28 27.40 2.61
C ARG A 117 0.40 28.52 3.17
N TYR A 118 -0.92 28.28 3.27
CA TYR A 118 -1.83 29.22 3.92
C TYR A 118 -1.42 29.47 5.37
N ALA A 119 -1.22 28.39 6.14
CA ALA A 119 -0.86 28.50 7.54
C ALA A 119 0.43 29.33 7.71
N ARG A 120 1.49 29.03 6.94
CA ARG A 120 2.75 29.77 6.97
C ARG A 120 2.59 31.26 6.65
N ALA A 121 1.70 31.63 5.74
CA ALA A 121 1.47 33.03 5.38
C ALA A 121 0.64 33.80 6.43
N ASN A 122 -0.08 33.09 7.31
CA ASN A 122 -1.00 33.67 8.30
C ASN A 122 -0.63 33.26 9.74
N CYS A 123 0.59 32.76 9.97
CA CYS A 123 1.04 32.29 11.28
C CYS A 123 1.67 33.45 12.05
N ASP A 124 1.30 33.60 13.31
CA ASP A 124 1.96 34.48 14.29
C ASP A 124 3.07 33.76 15.07
N TYR A 125 3.36 32.50 14.70
CA TYR A 125 4.32 31.59 15.35
C TYR A 125 4.03 31.27 16.82
N SER A 126 2.80 31.54 17.29
CA SER A 126 2.32 31.10 18.60
C SER A 126 1.55 29.79 18.51
N PHE A 127 1.53 29.01 19.58
CA PHE A 127 0.75 27.77 19.62
C PHE A 127 -0.77 28.04 19.57
N GLU A 128 -1.24 29.07 20.27
CA GLU A 128 -2.66 29.47 20.26
C GLU A 128 -3.09 30.01 18.89
N GLY A 129 -2.23 30.78 18.24
CA GLY A 129 -2.42 31.22 16.86
C GLY A 129 -2.46 30.02 15.90
N LEU A 130 -1.59 29.02 16.08
CA LEU A 130 -1.60 27.80 15.26
C LEU A 130 -2.89 27.01 15.42
N LYS A 131 -3.41 26.82 16.64
CA LYS A 131 -4.72 26.18 16.89
C LYS A 131 -5.85 26.85 16.11
N THR A 132 -5.82 28.17 16.01
CA THR A 132 -6.81 28.96 15.28
C THR A 132 -6.57 28.94 13.76
N CYS A 133 -5.31 28.89 13.34
CA CYS A 133 -4.90 28.97 11.95
C CYS A 133 -5.09 27.66 11.19
N VAL A 134 -4.87 26.50 11.83
CA VAL A 134 -5.00 25.19 11.18
C VAL A 134 -6.40 24.97 10.58
N PRO A 135 -7.52 25.15 11.30
CA PRO A 135 -8.86 24.99 10.71
C PRO A 135 -9.09 25.91 9.50
N LYS A 136 -8.72 27.20 9.62
CA LYS A 136 -8.80 28.17 8.52
C LYS A 136 -7.96 27.75 7.31
N SER A 137 -6.78 27.18 7.55
CA SER A 137 -5.89 26.69 6.49
C SER A 137 -6.49 25.52 5.73
N LEU A 138 -7.21 24.62 6.41
CA LEU A 138 -7.88 23.48 5.79
C LEU A 138 -9.07 23.95 4.94
N GLU A 139 -9.88 24.86 5.47
CA GLU A 139 -11.02 25.47 4.77
C GLU A 139 -10.60 26.33 3.57
N SER A 140 -9.38 26.89 3.61
CA SER A 140 -8.86 27.74 2.54
C SER A 140 -8.67 27.02 1.20
N VAL A 141 -8.62 25.69 1.18
CA VAL A 141 -8.32 24.91 -0.02
C VAL A 141 -9.60 24.72 -0.85
N PRO A 142 -9.72 25.36 -2.04
CA PRO A 142 -10.96 25.29 -2.79
C PRO A 142 -11.21 23.89 -3.35
N LEU A 143 -12.48 23.48 -3.43
CA LEU A 143 -12.88 22.19 -4.04
C LEU A 143 -12.31 22.01 -5.46
N ALA A 144 -12.20 23.08 -6.24
CA ALA A 144 -11.59 23.05 -7.57
C ALA A 144 -10.11 22.62 -7.53
N SER A 145 -9.36 23.00 -6.49
CA SER A 145 -7.98 22.58 -6.27
C SER A 145 -7.92 21.12 -5.85
N ILE A 146 -8.79 20.68 -4.93
CA ILE A 146 -8.90 19.27 -4.52
C ILE A 146 -9.12 18.38 -5.75
N ARG A 147 -10.09 18.72 -6.59
CA ARG A 147 -10.36 18.02 -7.86
C ARG A 147 -9.15 18.00 -8.81
N LYS A 148 -8.30 19.04 -8.81
CA LYS A 148 -7.05 19.06 -9.60
C LYS A 148 -6.00 18.10 -9.03
N TYR A 149 -5.94 17.92 -7.71
CA TYR A 149 -5.00 17.00 -7.06
C TYR A 149 -5.30 15.54 -7.42
N PHE A 150 -6.57 15.13 -7.34
CA PHE A 150 -6.99 13.79 -7.78
C PHE A 150 -6.66 13.53 -9.25
N ARG A 151 -6.95 14.48 -10.15
CA ARG A 151 -6.58 14.36 -11.57
C ARG A 151 -5.08 14.26 -11.80
N ARG A 152 -4.27 14.97 -11.00
CA ARG A 152 -2.82 14.83 -11.06
C ARG A 152 -2.39 13.42 -10.67
N CYS A 153 -2.89 12.87 -9.56
CA CYS A 153 -2.56 11.51 -9.16
C CYS A 153 -2.97 10.50 -10.24
N GLN A 154 -4.15 10.65 -10.84
CA GLN A 154 -4.59 9.78 -11.94
C GLN A 154 -3.63 9.82 -13.15
N HIS A 155 -3.16 11.00 -13.56
CA HIS A 155 -2.16 11.11 -14.64
C HIS A 155 -0.85 10.39 -14.29
N PHE A 156 -0.42 10.44 -13.02
CA PHE A 156 0.78 9.75 -12.59
C PHE A 156 0.57 8.23 -12.59
N VAL A 157 -0.60 7.74 -12.15
CA VAL A 157 -0.96 6.33 -12.26
C VAL A 157 -0.93 5.87 -13.72
N GLU A 158 -1.52 6.63 -14.65
CA GLU A 158 -1.51 6.31 -16.08
C GLU A 158 -0.08 6.27 -16.65
N ALA A 159 0.78 7.23 -16.28
CA ALA A 159 2.17 7.26 -16.72
C ALA A 159 2.96 6.04 -16.23
N TYR A 160 2.80 5.68 -14.96
CA TYR A 160 3.48 4.53 -14.37
C TYR A 160 2.97 3.21 -14.95
N HIS A 161 1.68 3.13 -15.26
CA HIS A 161 1.11 1.98 -15.96
C HIS A 161 1.72 1.82 -17.37
N LEU A 162 2.07 2.93 -18.02
CA LEU A 162 2.82 2.93 -19.28
C LEU A 162 4.33 2.70 -19.10
N GLY A 163 4.83 2.46 -17.89
CA GLY A 163 6.26 2.23 -17.62
C GLY A 163 7.12 3.49 -17.58
N CYS A 164 6.52 4.69 -17.48
CA CYS A 164 7.28 5.93 -17.32
C CYS A 164 7.92 6.00 -15.94
N ASP A 165 9.16 6.50 -15.88
CA ASP A 165 9.78 6.90 -14.61
C ASP A 165 9.22 8.25 -14.11
N TYR A 166 9.62 8.65 -12.90
CA TYR A 166 9.12 9.87 -12.25
C TYR A 166 9.42 11.15 -13.05
N GLU A 167 10.61 11.27 -13.63
CA GLU A 167 11.01 12.47 -14.36
C GLU A 167 10.28 12.58 -15.70
N LEU A 168 10.15 11.47 -16.43
CA LEU A 168 9.34 11.41 -17.64
C LEU A 168 7.87 11.70 -17.32
N THR A 169 7.36 11.20 -16.19
CA THR A 169 5.98 11.46 -15.74
C THR A 169 5.73 12.92 -15.42
N LYS A 170 6.68 13.61 -14.77
CA LYS A 170 6.59 15.07 -14.54
C LYS A 170 6.52 15.83 -15.87
N TYR A 171 7.38 15.48 -16.83
CA TYR A 171 7.35 16.09 -18.16
C TYR A 171 6.01 15.83 -18.84
N ALA A 172 5.54 14.57 -18.86
CA ALA A 172 4.28 14.16 -19.45
C ALA A 172 3.09 14.91 -18.85
N HIS A 173 3.04 15.02 -17.52
CA HIS A 173 2.01 15.76 -16.82
C HIS A 173 1.99 17.25 -17.21
N LYS A 174 3.16 17.85 -17.42
CA LYS A 174 3.28 19.26 -17.86
C LYS A 174 2.87 19.44 -19.33
N LYS A 175 3.34 18.57 -20.22
CA LYS A 175 3.09 18.63 -21.68
C LYS A 175 1.64 18.31 -22.04
N TYR A 176 1.07 17.26 -21.46
CA TYR A 176 -0.25 16.74 -21.81
C TYR A 176 -1.36 17.15 -20.82
N ARG A 177 -1.13 18.22 -20.04
CA ARG A 177 -2.09 18.71 -19.04
C ARG A 177 -3.45 19.08 -19.62
N SER A 178 -3.49 19.60 -20.85
CA SER A 178 -4.71 19.99 -21.57
C SER A 178 -5.52 18.78 -22.04
N HIS A 179 -4.86 17.76 -22.57
CA HIS A 179 -5.48 16.55 -23.13
C HIS A 179 -6.01 15.58 -22.08
N ARG A 180 -5.62 15.76 -20.81
CA ARG A 180 -6.03 14.91 -19.67
C ARG A 180 -5.70 13.42 -19.85
N ARG A 181 -4.75 13.10 -20.74
CA ARG A 181 -4.31 11.74 -21.05
C ARG A 181 -2.88 11.77 -21.57
N ILE A 182 -2.13 10.71 -21.28
CA ILE A 182 -0.76 10.52 -21.79
C ILE A 182 -0.80 9.60 -23.03
N PRO A 183 -0.16 9.97 -24.15
CA PRO A 183 -0.06 9.09 -25.32
C PRO A 183 0.71 7.80 -25.02
N GLY A 184 0.25 6.66 -25.55
CA GLY A 184 0.96 5.38 -25.40
C GLY A 184 2.33 5.34 -26.08
N SER A 185 2.60 6.25 -27.03
CA SER A 185 3.90 6.40 -27.70
C SER A 185 4.97 7.05 -26.83
N ILE A 186 4.65 7.54 -25.62
CA ILE A 186 5.56 8.37 -24.83
C ILE A 186 6.90 7.70 -24.52
N LEU A 187 6.91 6.37 -24.36
CA LEU A 187 8.13 5.62 -24.15
C LEU A 187 9.02 5.57 -25.40
N GLN A 188 8.43 5.53 -26.60
CA GLN A 188 9.18 5.54 -27.87
C GLN A 188 9.87 6.88 -28.09
N GLU A 189 9.31 7.96 -27.52
CA GLU A 189 9.86 9.31 -27.59
C GLU A 189 10.78 9.64 -26.41
N LYS A 190 11.04 8.69 -25.49
CA LYS A 190 11.76 8.93 -24.23
C LYS A 190 13.12 9.61 -24.46
N ASP A 191 13.94 9.07 -25.34
CA ASP A 191 15.30 9.57 -25.56
C ASP A 191 15.30 10.99 -26.16
N ALA A 192 14.38 11.26 -27.08
CA ALA A 192 14.17 12.59 -27.65
C ALA A 192 13.69 13.60 -26.60
N ILE A 193 12.79 13.18 -25.71
CA ILE A 193 12.29 13.99 -24.58
C ILE A 193 13.42 14.30 -23.60
N ILE A 194 14.25 13.30 -23.25
CA ILE A 194 15.40 13.50 -22.35
C ILE A 194 16.40 14.48 -22.97
N ALA A 195 16.65 14.40 -24.28
CA ALA A 195 17.49 15.35 -24.99
C ALA A 195 16.92 16.78 -24.94
N GLU A 196 15.60 16.95 -25.13
CA GLU A 196 14.91 18.24 -25.00
C GLU A 196 15.00 18.80 -23.57
N MET A 197 14.87 17.94 -22.55
CA MET A 197 14.97 18.34 -21.15
C MET A 197 16.37 18.83 -20.76
N LYS A 198 17.43 18.33 -21.39
CA LYS A 198 18.82 18.76 -21.12
C LYS A 198 19.19 20.09 -21.78
N GLN A 199 18.41 20.55 -22.77
CA GLN A 199 18.67 21.78 -23.52
C GLN A 199 17.96 23.01 -22.93
N LYS A 200 17.11 22.82 -21.91
CA LYS A 200 16.38 23.87 -21.18
C LYS A 200 16.95 24.07 -19.79
#